data_AF-A0A350AG41-F1
#
_entry.id   AF-A0A350AG41-F1
#
_cell.length_a   1.000
_cell.length_b   1.000
_cell.length_c   1.000
_cell.angle_alpha   90.00
_cell.angle_beta   90.00
_cell.angle_gamma   90.00
#
_symmetry.space_group_name_H-M   'P 1'
#
loop_
_entity.id
_entity.type
_entity.pdbx_description
1 polymer ?
#
loop_
_entity_poly.entity_id
_entity_poly.type
_entity_poly.pdbx_seq_one_letter_code
_entity_poly.pdbx_strand_id
1 'polypeptide(L)' 'PMKKEGGVWKRISWDQAINEIGDKMLDVREKSGPDAVYWLGSAKHNNEQAYLFRKFAAYWGTNNVDHQARIC' A
#
# COMPACT_ATOMS: atom_id res chain seq x y z
N PRO A 1 6.45 7.00 -11.74
CA PRO A 1 6.59 7.04 -10.27
C PRO A 1 7.68 8.04 -9.86
N MET A 2 7.60 8.59 -8.65
CA MET A 2 8.59 9.55 -8.13
C MET A 2 9.09 9.05 -6.77
N LYS A 3 10.38 9.23 -6.49
CA LYS A 3 11.01 8.90 -5.20
C LYS A 3 11.68 10.15 -4.64
N LYS A 4 11.52 10.39 -3.33
CA LYS A 4 12.15 11.52 -2.65
C LYS A 4 13.52 11.09 -2.13
N GLU A 5 14.58 11.71 -2.65
CA GLU A 5 15.97 11.42 -2.27
C GLU A 5 16.67 12.74 -1.94
N GLY A 6 17.28 12.84 -0.75
CA GLY A 6 17.94 14.07 -0.32
C GLY A 6 17.02 15.30 -0.33
N GLY A 7 15.72 15.10 -0.06
CA GLY A 7 14.72 16.18 -0.07
C GLY A 7 14.11 16.49 -1.44
N VAL A 8 14.66 15.96 -2.55
CA VAL A 8 14.23 16.27 -3.92
C VAL A 8 13.51 15.08 -4.55
N TRP A 9 12.45 15.35 -5.31
CA TRP A 9 11.72 14.33 -6.06
C TRP A 9 12.43 13.97 -7.37
N LYS A 10 12.74 12.69 -7.54
CA LYS A 10 13.32 12.15 -8.78
C LYS A 10 12.36 11.17 -9.43
N ARG A 11 12.29 11.20 -10.76
CA ARG A 11 11.51 10.22 -11.52
C ARG A 11 12.26 8.90 -11.58
N ILE A 12 11.52 7.81 -11.40
CA ILE A 12 12.03 6.44 -11.47
C ILE A 12 11.13 5.59 -12.38
N SER A 13 11.64 4.43 -12.82
CA SER A 13 10.85 3.46 -13.57
C SER A 13 9.76 2.81 -12.70
N TRP A 14 8.78 2.20 -13.34
CA TRP A 14 7.76 1.42 -12.64
C TRP A 14 8.36 0.17 -11.98
N ASP A 15 9.24 -0.55 -12.67
CA ASP A 15 9.89 -1.75 -12.14
C ASP A 15 10.69 -1.45 -10.88
N GLN A 16 11.46 -0.35 -10.89
CA GLN A 16 12.20 0.09 -9.70
C GLN A 16 11.25 0.40 -8.54
N ALA A 17 10.16 1.14 -8.80
CA ALA A 17 9.22 1.53 -7.75
C ALA A 17 8.54 0.30 -7.12
N ILE A 18 8.09 -0.65 -7.95
CA ILE A 18 7.38 -1.84 -7.49
C ILE A 18 8.30 -2.76 -6.69
N ASN A 19 9.51 -3.03 -7.20
CA ASN A 19 10.47 -3.90 -6.51
C ASN A 19 10.92 -3.28 -5.18
N GLU A 20 11.34 -2.01 -5.17
CA GLU A 20 11.80 -1.37 -3.93
C GLU A 20 10.71 -1.30 -2.84
N ILE A 21 9.45 -1.06 -3.22
CA ILE A 21 8.32 -1.04 -2.26
C ILE A 21 7.99 -2.46 -1.81
N GLY A 22 7.92 -3.41 -2.74
CA GLY A 22 7.62 -4.81 -2.47
C GLY A 22 8.61 -5.44 -1.50
N ASP A 23 9.92 -5.27 -1.75
CA ASP A 23 10.98 -5.82 -0.90
C ASP A 23 10.89 -5.28 0.52
N LYS A 24 10.68 -3.96 0.69
CA LYS A 24 10.52 -3.34 2.01
C LYS A 24 9.26 -3.80 2.72
N MET A 25 8.16 -3.94 1.99
CA MET A 25 6.91 -4.44 2.55
C MET A 25 7.06 -5.88 3.05
N LEU A 26 7.76 -6.74 2.29
CA LEU A 26 8.03 -8.12 2.68
C LEU A 26 8.94 -8.19 3.91
N ASP A 27 9.98 -7.35 3.97
CA ASP A 27 10.85 -7.24 5.15
C ASP A 27 10.08 -6.83 6.41
N VAL A 28 9.17 -5.86 6.30
CA VAL A 28 8.27 -5.46 7.40
C VAL A 28 7.36 -6.61 7.81
N ARG A 29 6.81 -7.34 6.84
CA ARG A 29 5.93 -8.49 7.12
C ARG A 29 6.67 -9.61 7.85
N GLU A 30 7.90 -9.91 7.45
CA GLU A 30 8.72 -10.94 8.09
C GLU A 30 9.06 -10.57 9.54
N LYS A 31 9.45 -9.31 9.77
CA LYS A 31 9.89 -8.84 11.10
C LYS A 31 8.75 -8.57 12.07
N SER A 32 7.63 -8.05 11.57
CA SER A 32 6.57 -7.46 12.41
C SER A 32 5.18 -8.08 12.18
N GLY A 33 5.07 -9.05 11.26
CA GLY A 33 3.80 -9.69 10.91
C GLY A 33 2.93 -8.86 9.96
N PRO A 34 1.81 -9.44 9.47
CA PRO A 34 0.96 -8.81 8.46
C PRO A 34 0.20 -7.58 8.99
N ASP A 35 -0.10 -7.54 10.29
CA ASP A 35 -0.83 -6.44 10.94
C ASP A 35 0.01 -5.17 11.15
N ALA A 36 1.32 -5.22 10.89
CA ALA A 36 2.21 -4.07 11.00
C ALA A 36 1.99 -3.00 9.90
N VAL A 37 1.15 -3.29 8.90
CA VAL A 37 0.83 -2.37 7.79
C VAL A 37 -0.63 -1.93 7.90
N TYR A 38 -0.85 -0.64 7.69
CA TYR A 38 -2.18 -0.04 7.65
C TYR A 38 -2.58 0.32 6.20
N TRP A 39 -3.74 -0.16 5.78
CA TRP A 39 -4.24 -0.01 4.41
C TRP A 39 -5.35 1.04 4.37
N LEU A 40 -5.10 2.17 3.72
CA LEU A 40 -6.09 3.23 3.55
C LEU A 40 -6.70 3.18 2.15
N GLY A 41 -7.94 2.74 2.07
CA GLY A 41 -8.74 2.72 0.86
C GLY A 41 -9.24 4.11 0.48
N SER A 42 -9.92 4.20 -0.67
CA SER A 42 -10.42 5.48 -1.16
C SER A 42 -11.85 5.42 -1.67
N ALA A 43 -12.68 6.38 -1.23
CA ALA A 43 -14.01 6.68 -1.76
C ALA A 43 -13.97 7.21 -3.21
N LYS A 44 -12.76 7.49 -3.73
CA LYS A 44 -12.51 7.90 -5.11
C LYS A 44 -12.16 6.73 -6.04
N HIS A 45 -12.09 5.50 -5.51
CA HIS A 45 -12.02 4.30 -6.34
C HIS A 45 -13.39 3.98 -6.93
N ASN A 46 -13.42 3.31 -8.07
CA ASN A 46 -14.62 2.58 -8.47
C ASN A 46 -14.80 1.31 -7.61
N ASN A 47 -15.94 0.64 -7.76
CA ASN A 47 -16.27 -0.54 -6.96
C ASN A 47 -15.28 -1.69 -7.17
N GLU A 48 -14.81 -1.88 -8.41
CA GLU A 48 -13.87 -2.93 -8.76
C GLU A 48 -12.49 -2.69 -8.11
N GLN A 49 -12.00 -1.45 -8.14
CA GLN A 49 -10.76 -1.04 -7.48
C GLN A 49 -10.85 -1.16 -5.97
N ALA A 50 -11.99 -0.78 -5.37
CA ALA A 50 -12.23 -0.95 -3.94
C ALA A 50 -12.22 -2.44 -3.55
N TYR A 51 -12.84 -3.30 -4.37
CA TYR A 51 -12.80 -4.74 -4.19
C TYR A 51 -11.37 -5.29 -4.29
N LEU A 52 -10.61 -4.91 -5.33
CA LEU A 52 -9.23 -5.33 -5.50
C LEU A 52 -8.34 -4.91 -4.31
N PHE A 53 -8.52 -3.68 -3.81
CA PHE A 53 -7.79 -3.18 -2.64
C PHE A 53 -8.10 -4.03 -1.39
N ARG A 54 -9.38 -4.27 -1.11
CA ARG A 54 -9.80 -5.09 0.04
C ARG A 54 -9.30 -6.54 -0.09
N LYS A 55 -9.35 -7.11 -1.30
CA LYS A 55 -8.88 -8.46 -1.61
C LYS A 55 -7.36 -8.57 -1.44
N PHE A 56 -6.61 -7.54 -1.83
CA PHE A 56 -5.18 -7.49 -1.64
C PHE A 56 -4.79 -7.49 -0.16
N ALA A 57 -5.43 -6.66 0.67
CA ALA A 57 -5.19 -6.67 2.11
C ALA A 57 -5.57 -8.01 2.77
N ALA A 58 -6.62 -8.69 2.29
CA ALA A 58 -6.96 -10.05 2.71
C ALA A 58 -5.85 -11.07 2.35
N TYR A 59 -5.30 -11.02 1.13
CA TYR A 59 -4.16 -11.87 0.75
C TYR A 59 -2.86 -11.54 1.49
N TRP A 60 -2.68 -10.26 1.85
CA TRP A 60 -1.61 -9.84 2.73
C TRP A 60 -1.70 -10.50 4.11
N GLY A 61 -2.93 -10.84 4.54
CA GLY A 61 -3.21 -11.53 5.79
C GLY A 61 -3.57 -10.60 6.94
N THR A 62 -4.13 -9.42 6.64
CA THR A 62 -4.57 -8.46 7.66
C THR A 62 -5.99 -7.95 7.41
N ASN A 63 -6.63 -7.50 8.49
CA ASN A 63 -7.88 -6.74 8.45
C ASN A 63 -7.68 -5.25 8.77
N ASN A 64 -6.43 -4.79 8.91
CA ASN A 64 -6.08 -3.39 9.20
C ASN A 64 -6.29 -2.50 7.97
N VAL A 65 -7.57 -2.29 7.64
CA VAL A 65 -8.04 -1.55 6.48
C VAL A 65 -9.04 -0.49 6.94
N ASP A 66 -8.91 0.73 6.41
CA ASP A 66 -9.86 1.81 6.71
C ASP A 66 -10.16 2.67 5.48
N HIS A 67 -11.16 3.53 5.62
CA HIS A 67 -11.78 4.24 4.50
C HIS A 67 -12.34 5.61 4.94
N GLN A 68 -12.41 6.58 4.02
CA GLN A 68 -12.91 7.93 4.34
C GLN A 68 -14.34 7.93 4.89
N ALA A 69 -15.16 6.94 4.52
CA ALA A 69 -16.52 6.78 5.05
C ALA A 69 -16.60 6.59 6.58
N ARG A 70 -15.48 6.33 7.28
CA ARG A 70 -15.45 6.32 8.75
C ARG A 70 -15.59 7.71 9.36
N ILE A 71 -15.16 8.76 8.63
CA ILE A 71 -15.07 10.13 9.16
C ILE A 71 -16.15 11.08 8.63
N CYS A 72 -16.99 10.65 7.69
CA CYS A 72 -18.04 11.46 7.09
C CYS A 72 -19.14 10.60 6.45
#